data_AF-D7BZI5-F1
#
_entry.id   AF-D7BZI5-F1
#
_cell.length_a   1.000
_cell.length_b   1.000
_cell.length_c   1.000
_cell.angle_alpha   90.00
_cell.angle_beta   90.00
_cell.angle_gamma   90.00
#
_symmetry.space_group_name_H-M   'P 1'
#
loop_
_entity.id
_entity.type
_entity.pdbx_description
1 polymer ?
#
loop_
_entity_poly.entity_id
_entity_poly.type
_entity_poly.pdbx_seq_one_letter_code
_entity_poly.pdbx_strand_id
1 'polypeptide(L)'
;MLVKDGDIPGFHDNLALLPDRDTGVYVAYNGDGKDGSASWAGQELVNRVADHTFGTPRRAATARMGETGKFTGFYRSTRTSHSDLTRAAALTSSVQVTAGPDSTLTTTGPLSRDPGVTKQHWVRIGDGLFQEKDGQERLAFKDGKLFLASDPTVAYERLPWYESPVLHQQLLIGSLGVLLLSVTAWTIGALIGRRRGSATAAPAGAQLARLLAWTTGVLLTVATACFALLVADPNSLNQTVFLGDSPMLKLVPVLVKAALATTAAVLVCAVIAWWRRWWGWAARIHYSAVALAAVLFLVVAGNYHLVG
;
A
#
# COMPACT_ATOMS: atom_id res chain seq x y z
N MET A 1 -14.35 -20.28 -24.03
CA MET A 1 -13.43 -19.18 -24.41
C MET A 1 -12.06 -19.49 -23.83
N LEU A 2 -11.01 -19.38 -24.65
CA LEU A 2 -9.61 -19.47 -24.21
C LEU A 2 -9.00 -18.08 -24.30
N VAL A 3 -8.25 -17.65 -23.28
CA VAL A 3 -7.70 -16.29 -23.23
C VAL A 3 -6.20 -16.29 -22.94
N LYS A 4 -5.49 -15.30 -23.49
CA LYS A 4 -4.12 -14.95 -23.12
C LYS A 4 -3.97 -13.43 -23.16
N ASP A 5 -3.25 -12.89 -22.20
CA ASP A 5 -2.93 -11.48 -22.07
C ASP A 5 -1.41 -11.25 -22.02
N GLY A 6 -0.98 -10.10 -22.51
CA GLY A 6 0.38 -9.59 -22.44
C GLY A 6 0.33 -8.16 -21.92
N ASP A 7 1.02 -7.88 -20.81
CA ASP A 7 0.98 -6.58 -20.17
C ASP A 7 2.39 -6.16 -19.72
N ILE A 8 2.82 -5.01 -20.22
CA ILE A 8 3.94 -4.23 -19.71
C ILE A 8 3.52 -2.75 -19.70
N PRO A 9 4.14 -1.91 -18.85
CA PRO A 9 3.92 -0.47 -18.92
C PRO A 9 4.03 0.08 -20.34
N GLY A 10 2.95 0.69 -20.82
CA GLY A 10 2.85 1.31 -22.14
C GLY A 10 2.51 0.37 -23.30
N PHE A 11 2.32 -0.94 -23.07
CA PHE A 11 1.93 -1.88 -24.11
C PHE A 11 1.09 -3.03 -23.57
N HIS A 12 -0.07 -3.25 -24.19
CA HIS A 12 -1.03 -4.27 -23.77
C HIS A 12 -1.54 -5.06 -24.97
N ASP A 13 -1.71 -6.36 -24.77
CA ASP A 13 -2.38 -7.25 -25.70
C ASP A 13 -3.35 -8.22 -25.00
N ASN A 14 -4.41 -8.58 -25.71
CA ASN A 14 -5.38 -9.59 -25.29
C ASN A 14 -5.80 -10.44 -26.48
N LEU A 15 -5.67 -11.75 -26.34
CA LEU A 15 -6.15 -12.77 -27.25
C LEU A 15 -7.31 -13.51 -26.61
N ALA A 16 -8.41 -13.66 -27.36
CA ALA A 16 -9.51 -14.54 -27.02
C ALA A 16 -9.88 -15.43 -28.19
N LEU A 17 -9.91 -16.74 -27.95
CA LEU A 17 -10.36 -17.74 -28.91
C LEU A 17 -11.72 -18.29 -28.47
N LEU A 18 -12.65 -18.35 -29.42
CA LEU A 18 -14.00 -18.86 -29.28
C LEU A 18 -14.18 -20.06 -30.24
N PRO A 19 -13.61 -21.24 -29.92
CA PRO A 19 -13.57 -22.37 -30.86
C PRO A 19 -14.95 -22.83 -31.34
N ASP A 20 -15.96 -22.82 -30.46
CA ASP A 20 -17.34 -23.22 -30.77
C ASP A 20 -18.00 -22.36 -31.86
N ARG A 21 -17.42 -21.19 -32.16
CA ARG A 21 -17.90 -20.23 -33.14
C ARG A 21 -16.87 -19.93 -34.22
N ASP A 22 -15.77 -20.69 -34.26
CA ASP A 22 -14.65 -20.48 -35.19
C ASP A 22 -14.21 -19.00 -35.27
N THR A 23 -14.18 -18.32 -34.11
CA THR A 23 -13.94 -16.88 -34.00
C THR A 23 -12.78 -16.62 -33.06
N GLY A 24 -11.89 -15.69 -33.42
CA GLY A 24 -10.83 -15.18 -32.58
C GLY A 24 -10.82 -13.65 -32.54
N VAL A 25 -10.51 -13.08 -31.38
CA VAL A 25 -10.34 -11.65 -31.18
C VAL A 25 -8.94 -11.42 -30.65
N TYR A 26 -8.18 -10.57 -31.32
CA TYR A 26 -6.87 -10.13 -30.84
C TYR A 26 -6.85 -8.59 -30.82
N VAL A 27 -6.50 -8.04 -29.67
CA VAL A 27 -6.46 -6.60 -29.42
C VAL A 27 -5.04 -6.28 -28.95
N ALA A 28 -4.40 -5.30 -29.57
CA ALA A 28 -3.10 -4.80 -29.15
C ALA A 28 -3.08 -3.27 -29.25
N TYR A 29 -2.51 -2.61 -28.26
CA TYR A 29 -2.45 -1.15 -28.19
C TYR A 29 -1.26 -0.70 -27.35
N ASN A 30 -0.76 0.49 -27.67
CA ASN A 30 0.36 1.11 -26.99
C ASN A 30 -0.14 2.34 -26.21
N GLY A 31 -0.08 2.25 -24.88
CA GLY A 31 -0.40 3.33 -23.96
C GLY A 31 -1.24 2.86 -22.77
N ASP A 32 -0.92 3.39 -21.59
CA ASP A 32 -1.56 3.04 -20.31
C ASP A 32 -2.88 3.79 -20.04
N GLY A 33 -3.35 4.58 -21.00
CA GLY A 33 -4.52 5.45 -20.82
C GLY A 33 -4.21 6.68 -19.98
N LYS A 34 -5.24 7.31 -19.40
CA LYS A 34 -5.07 8.57 -18.62
C LYS A 34 -4.73 8.33 -17.15
N ASP A 35 -5.04 7.15 -16.64
CA ASP A 35 -5.05 6.81 -15.21
C ASP A 35 -4.48 5.40 -14.95
N GLY A 36 -3.80 4.79 -15.93
CA GLY A 36 -3.28 3.42 -15.83
C GLY A 36 -4.31 2.31 -16.04
N SER A 37 -5.56 2.66 -16.39
CA SER A 37 -6.64 1.69 -16.59
C SER A 37 -6.58 0.94 -17.92
N ALA A 38 -5.67 1.31 -18.83
CA ALA A 38 -5.67 0.71 -20.15
C ALA A 38 -5.33 -0.78 -20.14
N SER A 39 -4.64 -1.33 -19.12
CA SER A 39 -4.47 -2.77 -18.93
C SER A 39 -5.79 -3.57 -18.94
N TRP A 40 -6.91 -2.94 -18.56
CA TRP A 40 -8.24 -3.54 -18.59
C TRP A 40 -8.96 -3.37 -19.94
N ALA A 41 -8.62 -2.37 -20.74
CA ALA A 41 -9.41 -1.96 -21.91
C ALA A 41 -9.54 -3.06 -22.97
N GLY A 42 -8.46 -3.79 -23.26
CA GLY A 42 -8.50 -4.92 -24.20
C GLY A 42 -9.30 -6.10 -23.66
N GLN A 43 -9.20 -6.39 -22.37
CA GLN A 43 -10.02 -7.41 -21.71
C GLN A 43 -11.51 -7.04 -21.72
N GLU A 44 -11.84 -5.76 -21.53
CA GLU A 44 -13.21 -5.25 -21.62
C GLU A 44 -13.78 -5.47 -23.03
N LEU A 45 -13.00 -5.14 -24.07
CA LEU A 45 -13.41 -5.38 -25.46
C LEU A 45 -13.63 -6.86 -25.74
N VAL A 46 -12.71 -7.72 -25.31
CA VAL A 46 -12.83 -9.18 -25.40
C VAL A 46 -14.11 -9.68 -24.73
N ASN A 47 -14.39 -9.20 -23.50
CA ASN A 47 -15.59 -9.57 -22.76
C ASN A 47 -16.86 -9.14 -23.49
N ARG A 48 -16.90 -7.92 -24.04
CA ARG A 48 -18.03 -7.41 -24.84
C ARG A 48 -18.28 -8.26 -26.09
N VAL A 49 -17.23 -8.70 -26.79
CA VAL A 49 -17.38 -9.60 -27.94
C VAL A 49 -17.91 -10.97 -27.49
N ALA A 50 -17.40 -11.52 -26.40
CA ALA A 50 -17.87 -12.79 -25.86
C ALA A 50 -19.34 -12.72 -25.42
N ASP A 51 -19.73 -11.67 -24.71
CA ASP A 51 -21.11 -11.41 -24.28
C ASP A 51 -22.06 -11.27 -25.49
N HIS A 52 -21.65 -10.53 -26.52
CA HIS A 52 -22.44 -10.42 -27.74
C HIS A 52 -22.58 -11.77 -28.47
N THR A 53 -21.54 -12.58 -28.46
CA THR A 53 -21.49 -13.85 -29.21
C THR A 53 -22.28 -14.97 -28.52
N PHE A 54 -22.17 -15.09 -27.19
CA PHE A 54 -22.76 -16.18 -26.41
C PHE A 54 -23.95 -15.77 -25.54
N GLY A 55 -24.20 -14.46 -25.40
CA GLY A 55 -25.06 -13.93 -24.35
C GLY A 55 -24.37 -13.96 -22.99
N THR A 56 -24.92 -13.21 -22.02
CA THR A 56 -24.42 -13.19 -20.65
C THR A 56 -25.25 -14.16 -19.79
N PRO A 57 -24.77 -15.38 -19.49
CA PRO A 57 -25.53 -16.31 -18.67
C PRO A 57 -25.61 -15.79 -17.23
N ARG A 58 -26.78 -15.26 -16.84
CA ARG A 58 -27.04 -14.80 -15.47
C ARG A 58 -27.49 -15.97 -14.60
N ARG A 59 -26.55 -16.85 -14.23
CA ARG A 59 -26.87 -17.93 -13.29
C ARG A 59 -26.68 -17.45 -11.86
N ALA A 60 -27.79 -17.20 -11.17
CA ALA A 60 -27.80 -16.93 -9.75
C ALA A 60 -27.18 -18.12 -8.99
N ALA A 61 -26.19 -17.84 -8.15
CA ALA A 61 -25.61 -18.81 -7.24
C ALA A 61 -26.66 -19.28 -6.24
N THR A 62 -26.83 -20.58 -6.05
CA THR A 62 -27.63 -21.11 -4.93
C THR A 62 -26.77 -21.05 -3.67
N ALA A 63 -27.12 -20.13 -2.77
CA ALA A 63 -26.39 -19.94 -1.52
C ALA A 63 -26.39 -21.23 -0.68
N ARG A 64 -25.22 -21.62 -0.19
CA ARG A 64 -25.05 -22.72 0.76
C ARG A 64 -24.59 -22.18 2.12
N MET A 65 -25.39 -22.47 3.13
CA MET A 65 -25.05 -22.20 4.54
C MET A 65 -23.70 -22.81 4.92
N GLY A 66 -22.90 -22.06 5.67
CA GLY A 66 -21.63 -22.53 6.23
C GLY A 66 -20.84 -21.42 6.90
N GLU A 67 -19.84 -21.81 7.69
CA GLU A 67 -19.00 -20.86 8.40
C GLU A 67 -18.07 -20.12 7.43
N THR A 68 -18.12 -18.78 7.47
CA THR A 68 -17.27 -17.91 6.66
C THR A 68 -16.16 -17.22 7.45
N GLY A 69 -16.23 -17.23 8.79
CA GLY A 69 -15.29 -16.55 9.68
C GLY A 69 -13.83 -16.95 9.44
N LYS A 70 -13.58 -18.25 9.16
CA LYS A 70 -12.24 -18.78 8.89
C LYS A 70 -11.53 -18.15 7.69
N PHE A 71 -12.28 -17.58 6.73
CA PHE A 71 -11.74 -16.95 5.53
C PHE A 71 -11.42 -15.46 5.70
N THR A 72 -11.83 -14.85 6.81
CA THR A 72 -11.66 -13.40 7.03
C THR A 72 -10.20 -13.01 7.27
N GLY A 73 -9.80 -11.83 6.80
CA GLY A 73 -8.45 -11.31 6.99
C GLY A 73 -7.94 -10.49 5.82
N PHE A 74 -6.66 -10.13 5.86
CA PHE A 74 -5.97 -9.48 4.76
C PHE A 74 -5.21 -10.52 3.94
N TYR A 75 -5.24 -10.37 2.62
CA TYR A 75 -4.56 -11.23 1.68
C TYR A 75 -3.68 -10.38 0.75
N ARG A 76 -2.47 -10.86 0.45
CA ARG A 76 -1.51 -10.21 -0.44
C ARG A 76 -1.23 -11.09 -1.63
N SER A 77 -1.13 -10.51 -2.82
CA SER A 77 -0.75 -11.25 -4.03
C SER A 77 0.66 -11.84 -3.88
N THR A 78 0.83 -13.10 -4.26
CA THR A 78 2.16 -13.76 -4.34
C THR A 78 3.04 -13.20 -5.46
N ARG A 79 2.53 -12.26 -6.27
CA ARG A 79 3.32 -11.49 -7.26
C ARG A 79 3.81 -10.14 -6.74
N THR A 80 3.67 -9.88 -5.44
CA THR A 80 4.19 -8.65 -4.84
C THR A 80 5.72 -8.69 -4.85
N SER A 81 6.39 -7.61 -5.26
CA SER A 81 7.85 -7.52 -5.19
C SER A 81 8.33 -7.64 -3.73
N HIS A 82 9.41 -8.38 -3.52
CA HIS A 82 9.97 -8.63 -2.19
C HIS A 82 11.20 -7.78 -1.87
N SER A 83 11.90 -7.25 -2.87
CA SER A 83 13.29 -6.80 -2.74
C SER A 83 13.56 -5.34 -3.12
N ASP A 84 12.57 -4.60 -3.57
CA ASP A 84 12.77 -3.23 -4.07
C ASP A 84 11.68 -2.27 -3.58
N LEU A 85 11.82 -1.00 -3.96
CA LEU A 85 10.91 0.09 -3.59
C LEU A 85 9.47 -0.14 -4.08
N THR A 86 9.24 -1.00 -5.08
CA THR A 86 7.89 -1.35 -5.55
C THR A 86 7.13 -2.19 -4.54
N ARG A 87 7.81 -2.80 -3.56
CA ARG A 87 7.16 -3.44 -2.39
C ARG A 87 6.27 -2.47 -1.63
N ALA A 88 6.53 -1.17 -1.69
CA ALA A 88 5.67 -0.16 -1.07
C ALA A 88 4.23 -0.19 -1.61
N ALA A 89 3.99 -0.68 -2.84
CA ALA A 89 2.64 -0.90 -3.36
C ALA A 89 1.84 -1.91 -2.52
N ALA A 90 2.50 -2.80 -1.77
CA ALA A 90 1.86 -3.74 -0.85
C ALA A 90 1.11 -3.06 0.31
N LEU A 91 1.37 -1.78 0.58
CA LEU A 91 0.58 -0.99 1.54
C LEU A 91 -0.87 -0.81 1.09
N THR A 92 -1.14 -0.80 -0.21
CA THR A 92 -2.45 -0.49 -0.78
C THR A 92 -3.02 -1.62 -1.63
N SER A 93 -2.19 -2.61 -2.02
CA SER A 93 -2.59 -3.70 -2.91
C SER A 93 -3.16 -4.95 -2.21
N SER A 94 -3.39 -4.90 -0.90
CA SER A 94 -3.98 -6.03 -0.18
C SER A 94 -5.49 -6.12 -0.36
N VAL A 95 -6.00 -7.35 -0.35
CA VAL A 95 -7.43 -7.65 -0.37
C VAL A 95 -7.90 -7.93 1.05
N GLN A 96 -8.86 -7.16 1.53
CA GLN A 96 -9.54 -7.42 2.80
C GLN A 96 -10.76 -8.31 2.55
N VAL A 97 -10.82 -9.46 3.22
CA VAL A 97 -11.98 -10.36 3.21
C VAL A 97 -12.74 -10.21 4.52
N THR A 98 -14.02 -9.86 4.44
CA THR A 98 -14.93 -9.77 5.59
C THR A 98 -16.12 -10.71 5.41
N ALA A 99 -16.59 -11.29 6.51
CA ALA A 99 -17.79 -12.11 6.53
C ALA A 99 -19.04 -11.21 6.58
N GLY A 100 -20.03 -11.54 5.77
CA GLY A 100 -21.35 -10.91 5.79
C GLY A 100 -22.42 -11.86 6.34
N PRO A 101 -23.69 -11.41 6.39
CA PRO A 101 -24.82 -12.26 6.72
C PRO A 101 -24.96 -13.42 5.73
N ASP A 102 -25.72 -14.46 6.09
CA ASP A 102 -26.13 -15.55 5.20
C ASP A 102 -24.97 -16.28 4.51
N SER A 103 -23.86 -16.47 5.24
CA SER A 103 -22.66 -17.15 4.71
C SER A 103 -22.05 -16.46 3.49
N THR A 104 -22.17 -15.13 3.41
CA THR A 104 -21.55 -14.32 2.35
C THR A 104 -20.17 -13.84 2.74
N LEU A 105 -19.36 -13.47 1.73
CA LEU A 105 -18.12 -12.74 1.89
C LEU A 105 -18.17 -11.43 1.13
N THR A 106 -17.41 -10.45 1.61
CA THR A 106 -17.11 -9.22 0.88
C THR A 106 -15.59 -9.09 0.77
N THR A 107 -15.11 -8.82 -0.43
CA THR A 107 -13.71 -8.48 -0.69
C THR A 107 -13.62 -6.98 -0.97
N THR A 108 -12.64 -6.31 -0.35
CA THR A 108 -12.34 -4.89 -0.60
C THR A 108 -10.87 -4.75 -0.96
N GLY A 109 -10.55 -4.01 -2.02
CA GLY A 109 -9.19 -3.85 -2.55
C GLY A 109 -9.08 -4.31 -4.01
N PRO A 110 -7.86 -4.34 -4.57
CA PRO A 110 -7.62 -4.67 -5.99
C PRO A 110 -7.64 -6.18 -6.22
N LEU A 111 -8.81 -6.79 -6.01
CA LEU A 111 -9.06 -8.19 -6.34
C LEU A 111 -9.63 -8.32 -7.76
N SER A 112 -10.52 -7.41 -8.16
CA SER A 112 -11.10 -7.38 -9.50
C SER A 112 -10.05 -7.00 -10.55
N ARG A 113 -10.18 -7.58 -11.75
CA ARG A 113 -9.43 -7.14 -12.93
C ARG A 113 -9.92 -5.78 -13.46
N ASP A 114 -11.17 -5.43 -13.19
CA ASP A 114 -11.71 -4.10 -13.47
C ASP A 114 -11.24 -3.13 -12.36
N PRO A 115 -10.39 -2.13 -12.69
CA PRO A 115 -9.87 -1.17 -11.72
C PRO A 115 -10.95 -0.29 -11.08
N GLY A 116 -12.12 -0.16 -11.72
CA GLY A 116 -13.28 0.55 -11.16
C GLY A 116 -13.99 -0.22 -10.05
N VAL A 117 -13.75 -1.53 -9.92
CA VAL A 117 -14.42 -2.40 -8.95
C VAL A 117 -13.50 -2.65 -7.75
N THR A 118 -13.69 -1.86 -6.71
CA THR A 118 -12.91 -1.97 -5.45
C THR A 118 -13.55 -2.87 -4.41
N LYS A 119 -14.77 -3.34 -4.66
CA LYS A 119 -15.55 -4.15 -3.72
C LYS A 119 -16.39 -5.18 -4.46
N GLN A 120 -16.31 -6.44 -4.03
CA GLN A 120 -17.11 -7.53 -4.59
C GLN A 120 -17.82 -8.30 -3.48
N HIS A 121 -18.99 -8.83 -3.82
CA HIS A 121 -19.84 -9.59 -2.91
C HIS A 121 -19.96 -11.03 -3.39
N TRP A 122 -19.79 -11.97 -2.47
CA TRP A 122 -19.65 -13.38 -2.77
C TRP A 122 -20.66 -14.21 -2.00
N VAL A 123 -21.29 -15.13 -2.72
CA VAL A 123 -22.23 -16.11 -2.18
C VAL A 123 -21.54 -17.47 -2.15
N ARG A 124 -21.60 -18.15 -1.00
CA ARG A 124 -21.00 -19.47 -0.84
C ARG A 124 -21.72 -20.52 -1.69
N ILE A 125 -20.98 -21.30 -2.46
CA ILE A 125 -21.49 -22.38 -3.31
C ILE A 125 -20.86 -23.75 -2.98
N GLY A 126 -19.84 -23.79 -2.12
CA GLY A 126 -19.18 -25.02 -1.66
C GLY A 126 -18.23 -24.76 -0.50
N ASP A 127 -17.52 -25.79 -0.03
CA ASP A 127 -16.46 -25.56 0.96
C ASP A 127 -15.28 -24.82 0.31
N GLY A 128 -14.90 -23.69 0.89
CA GLY A 128 -13.92 -22.78 0.32
C GLY A 128 -14.30 -22.16 -1.03
N LEU A 129 -15.49 -22.41 -1.58
CA LEU A 129 -15.87 -21.97 -2.93
C LEU A 129 -17.04 -20.99 -2.89
N PHE A 130 -16.85 -19.85 -3.54
CA PHE A 130 -17.82 -18.77 -3.61
C PHE A 130 -17.99 -18.30 -5.06
N GLN A 131 -19.16 -17.77 -5.36
CA GLN A 131 -19.49 -17.14 -6.64
C GLN A 131 -19.89 -15.69 -6.37
N GLU A 132 -19.48 -14.79 -7.24
CA GLU A 132 -19.89 -13.39 -7.19
C GLU A 132 -21.42 -13.26 -7.28
N LYS A 133 -22.01 -12.42 -6.42
CA LYS A 133 -23.47 -12.30 -6.26
C LYS A 133 -24.17 -11.89 -7.55
N ASP A 134 -23.60 -10.93 -8.26
CA ASP A 134 -24.15 -10.34 -9.48
C ASP A 134 -23.30 -10.67 -10.72
N GLY A 135 -22.40 -11.65 -10.61
CA GLY A 135 -21.41 -11.98 -11.63
C GLY A 135 -21.19 -13.49 -11.84
N GLN A 136 -20.23 -13.81 -12.69
CA GLN A 136 -19.82 -15.19 -12.98
C GLN A 136 -18.46 -15.54 -12.36
N GLU A 137 -17.80 -14.57 -11.73
CA GLU A 137 -16.51 -14.77 -11.10
C GLU A 137 -16.63 -15.78 -9.95
N ARG A 138 -15.57 -16.58 -9.76
CA ARG A 138 -15.49 -17.53 -8.66
C ARG A 138 -14.25 -17.27 -7.83
N LEU A 139 -14.46 -17.33 -6.52
CA LEU A 139 -13.44 -17.19 -5.50
C LEU A 139 -13.26 -18.53 -4.80
N ALA A 140 -12.04 -19.02 -4.75
CA ALA A 140 -11.71 -20.26 -4.07
C ALA A 140 -10.67 -20.02 -2.97
N PHE A 141 -10.87 -20.66 -1.82
CA PHE A 141 -9.91 -20.75 -0.74
C PHE A 141 -9.39 -22.18 -0.67
N LYS A 142 -8.06 -22.34 -0.82
CA LYS A 142 -7.40 -23.64 -0.76
C LYS A 142 -6.02 -23.47 -0.12
N ASP A 143 -5.67 -24.36 0.80
CA ASP A 143 -4.37 -24.36 1.50
C ASP A 143 -4.01 -23.00 2.14
N GLY A 144 -5.01 -22.30 2.69
CA GLY A 144 -4.85 -20.97 3.29
C GLY A 144 -4.65 -19.82 2.30
N LYS A 145 -4.73 -20.09 0.99
CA LYS A 145 -4.60 -19.11 -0.08
C LYS A 145 -5.95 -18.85 -0.75
N LEU A 146 -6.07 -17.66 -1.33
CA LEU A 146 -7.22 -17.20 -2.10
C LEU A 146 -6.87 -17.20 -3.59
N PHE A 147 -7.80 -17.65 -4.44
CA PHE A 147 -7.68 -17.73 -5.89
C PHE A 147 -8.93 -17.20 -6.58
N LEU A 148 -8.76 -16.60 -7.76
CA LEU A 148 -9.85 -16.24 -8.67
C LEU A 148 -9.87 -17.18 -9.87
N ALA A 149 -11.06 -17.44 -10.41
CA ALA A 149 -11.18 -18.25 -11.62
C ALA A 149 -10.75 -17.49 -12.87
N SER A 150 -10.93 -16.17 -12.93
CA SER A 150 -10.42 -15.34 -14.02
C SER A 150 -8.89 -15.19 -14.03
N ASP A 151 -8.23 -15.35 -12.88
CA ASP A 151 -6.79 -15.32 -12.77
C ASP A 151 -6.23 -16.47 -11.92
N PRO A 152 -6.24 -17.71 -12.45
CA PRO A 152 -5.73 -18.86 -11.72
C PRO A 152 -4.21 -18.84 -11.55
N THR A 153 -3.52 -17.88 -12.19
CA THR A 153 -2.06 -17.75 -12.17
C THR A 153 -1.54 -16.89 -11.02
N VAL A 154 -2.46 -16.25 -10.29
CA VAL A 154 -2.18 -15.45 -9.09
C VAL A 154 -2.82 -16.13 -7.89
N ALA A 155 -2.02 -16.32 -6.85
CA ALA A 155 -2.53 -16.70 -5.54
C ALA A 155 -2.41 -15.51 -4.60
N TYR A 156 -3.27 -15.46 -3.59
CA TYR A 156 -3.15 -14.48 -2.51
C TYR A 156 -2.93 -15.20 -1.18
N GLU A 157 -1.86 -14.85 -0.49
CA GLU A 157 -1.51 -15.39 0.82
C GLU A 157 -2.13 -14.58 1.95
N ARG A 158 -2.60 -15.25 3.01
CA ARG A 158 -3.14 -14.59 4.19
C ARG A 158 -2.02 -13.93 4.99
N LEU A 159 -2.22 -12.66 5.33
CA LEU A 159 -1.29 -11.90 6.16
C LEU A 159 -1.52 -12.15 7.65
N PRO A 160 -0.45 -12.32 8.44
CA PRO A 160 -0.50 -12.20 9.89
C PRO A 160 -0.98 -10.81 10.33
N TRP A 161 -1.49 -10.71 11.56
CA TRP A 161 -2.04 -9.44 12.08
C TRP A 161 -1.02 -8.30 12.08
N TYR A 162 0.26 -8.59 12.34
CA TYR A 162 1.34 -7.60 12.38
C TYR A 162 1.79 -7.15 10.98
N GLU A 163 1.40 -7.86 9.92
CA GLU A 163 1.61 -7.43 8.53
C GLU A 163 0.38 -6.70 7.95
N SER A 164 -0.63 -6.41 8.77
CA SER A 164 -1.83 -5.70 8.31
C SER A 164 -1.46 -4.35 7.67
N PRO A 165 -1.83 -4.11 6.40
CA PRO A 165 -1.53 -2.84 5.74
C PRO A 165 -2.25 -1.67 6.40
N VAL A 166 -3.45 -1.88 6.94
CA VAL A 166 -4.18 -0.86 7.72
C VAL A 166 -3.40 -0.47 8.97
N LEU A 167 -2.86 -1.45 9.71
CA LEU A 167 -2.03 -1.17 10.88
C LEU A 167 -0.79 -0.37 10.48
N HIS A 168 -0.09 -0.77 9.41
CA HIS A 168 1.07 -0.06 8.91
C HIS A 168 0.76 1.37 8.47
N GLN A 169 -0.34 1.59 7.75
CA GLN A 169 -0.80 2.93 7.36
C GLN A 169 -1.11 3.81 8.58
N GLN A 170 -1.81 3.26 9.59
CA GLN A 170 -2.11 3.98 10.83
C GLN A 170 -0.84 4.36 11.59
N LEU A 171 0.13 3.46 11.67
CA LEU A 171 1.44 3.72 12.30
C LEU A 171 2.21 4.80 11.55
N LEU A 172 2.24 4.76 10.21
CA LEU A 172 2.90 5.78 9.38
C LEU A 172 2.24 7.16 9.55
N ILE A 173 0.91 7.24 9.39
CA ILE A 173 0.15 8.49 9.52
C ILE A 173 0.27 9.07 10.93
N GLY A 174 0.10 8.24 11.96
CA GLY A 174 0.22 8.66 13.35
C GLY A 174 1.62 9.17 13.69
N SER A 175 2.65 8.43 13.27
CA SER A 175 4.05 8.83 13.48
C SER A 175 4.39 10.13 12.76
N LEU A 176 3.98 10.25 11.49
CA LEU A 176 4.19 11.45 10.70
C LEU A 176 3.46 12.66 11.31
N GLY A 177 2.24 12.48 11.81
CA GLY A 177 1.49 13.51 12.51
C GLY A 177 2.24 14.04 13.74
N VAL A 178 2.77 13.15 14.58
CA VAL A 178 3.59 13.54 15.75
C VAL A 178 4.84 14.30 15.31
N LEU A 179 5.55 13.81 14.30
CA LEU A 179 6.77 14.45 13.80
C LEU A 179 6.49 15.84 13.22
N LEU A 180 5.47 15.99 12.38
CA LEU A 180 5.07 17.25 11.76
C LEU A 180 4.65 18.29 12.80
N LEU A 181 3.81 17.91 13.75
CA LEU A 181 3.38 18.81 14.83
C LEU A 181 4.58 19.26 15.68
N SER A 182 5.51 18.35 15.98
CA SER A 182 6.71 18.65 16.77
C SER A 182 7.67 19.58 16.02
N VAL A 183 7.95 19.29 14.74
CA VAL A 183 8.75 20.14 13.86
C VAL A 183 8.16 21.54 13.79
N THR A 184 6.84 21.64 13.57
CA THR A 184 6.12 22.93 13.47
C THR A 184 6.14 23.70 14.79
N ALA A 185 5.90 23.02 15.92
CA ALA A 185 5.95 23.65 17.23
C ALA A 185 7.35 24.19 17.55
N TRP A 186 8.41 23.45 17.22
CA TRP A 186 9.79 23.89 17.43
C TRP A 186 10.22 25.01 16.49
N THR A 187 9.83 24.99 15.21
CA THR A 187 10.14 26.11 14.29
C THR A 187 9.47 27.40 14.72
N ILE A 188 8.17 27.35 15.04
CA ILE A 188 7.41 28.51 15.52
C ILE A 188 7.98 29.01 16.84
N GLY A 189 8.24 28.11 17.80
CA GLY A 189 8.83 28.44 19.09
C GLY A 189 10.20 29.12 18.96
N ALA A 190 11.07 28.62 18.07
CA ALA A 190 12.37 29.23 17.79
C ALA A 190 12.23 30.62 17.16
N LEU A 191 11.29 30.81 16.23
CA LEU A 191 11.05 32.10 15.58
C LEU A 191 10.52 33.15 16.58
N ILE A 192 9.56 32.77 17.43
CA ILE A 192 9.03 33.63 18.48
C ILE A 192 10.11 33.96 19.52
N GLY A 193 10.90 32.96 19.95
CA GLY A 193 11.99 33.15 20.91
C GLY A 193 13.06 34.12 20.40
N ARG A 194 13.44 34.01 19.12
CA ARG A 194 14.34 34.95 18.45
C ARG A 194 13.78 36.37 18.42
N ARG A 195 12.49 36.55 18.10
CA ARG A 195 11.83 37.87 18.09
C ARG A 195 11.70 38.49 19.47
N ARG A 196 11.55 37.68 20.52
CA ARG A 196 11.40 38.14 21.91
C ARG A 196 12.73 38.30 22.65
N GLY A 197 13.88 38.06 22.01
CA GLY A 197 15.20 38.13 22.64
C GLY A 197 15.40 37.12 23.78
N SER A 198 14.61 36.05 23.83
CA SER A 198 14.66 35.06 24.91
C SER A 198 15.81 34.08 24.67
N ALA A 199 17.02 34.49 25.03
CA ALA A 199 18.18 33.62 25.08
C ALA A 199 18.19 32.85 26.41
N THR A 200 17.31 31.85 26.55
CA THR A 200 17.44 30.91 27.67
C THR A 200 18.64 30.02 27.42
N ALA A 201 19.61 30.03 28.35
CA ALA A 201 20.82 29.23 28.31
C ALA A 201 20.51 27.74 28.54
N ALA A 202 19.89 27.09 27.55
CA ALA A 202 19.72 25.65 27.57
C ALA A 202 21.09 24.97 27.43
N PRO A 203 21.33 23.83 28.11
CA PRO A 203 22.56 23.06 27.93
C PRO A 203 22.79 22.74 26.45
N ALA A 204 24.04 22.84 25.97
CA ALA A 204 24.37 22.57 24.57
C ALA A 204 23.85 21.21 24.08
N GLY A 205 23.93 20.17 24.94
CA GLY A 205 23.37 18.85 24.63
C GLY A 205 21.85 18.82 24.43
N ALA A 206 21.11 19.66 25.15
CA ALA A 206 19.66 19.79 25.00
C ALA A 206 19.29 20.52 23.69
N GLN A 207 20.10 21.49 23.26
CA GLN A 207 19.92 22.15 21.97
C GLN A 207 20.21 21.19 20.81
N LEU A 208 21.30 20.44 20.90
CA LEU A 208 21.65 19.41 19.91
C LEU A 208 20.58 18.32 19.82
N ALA A 209 20.06 17.84 20.96
CA ALA A 209 18.98 16.85 21.00
C ALA A 209 17.72 17.33 20.24
N ARG A 210 17.31 18.59 20.46
CA ARG A 210 16.17 19.18 19.73
C ARG A 210 16.47 19.36 18.25
N LEU A 211 17.70 19.77 17.89
CA LEU A 211 18.12 19.87 16.49
C LEU A 211 18.05 18.51 15.80
N LEU A 212 18.57 17.45 16.42
CA LEU A 212 18.53 16.08 15.89
C LEU A 212 17.10 15.56 15.70
N ALA A 213 16.22 15.81 16.67
CA ALA A 213 14.82 15.42 16.55
C ALA A 213 14.10 16.21 15.46
N TRP A 214 14.39 17.51 15.34
CA TRP A 214 13.86 18.36 14.28
C TRP A 214 14.36 17.91 12.91
N THR A 215 15.66 17.65 12.75
CA THR A 215 16.23 17.16 11.48
C THR A 215 15.65 15.80 11.10
N THR A 216 15.45 14.90 12.07
CA THR A 216 14.80 13.61 11.84
C THR A 216 13.37 13.80 11.32
N GLY A 217 12.58 14.65 11.97
CA GLY A 217 11.21 14.94 11.54
C GLY A 217 11.13 15.55 10.15
N VAL A 218 12.04 16.48 9.83
CA VAL A 218 12.13 17.08 8.49
C VAL A 218 12.54 16.05 7.44
N LEU A 219 13.58 15.23 7.70
CA LEU A 219 14.03 14.19 6.78
C LEU A 219 12.90 13.20 6.44
N LEU A 220 12.18 12.70 7.46
CA LEU A 220 11.05 11.79 7.25
C LEU A 220 9.87 12.46 6.54
N THR A 221 9.61 13.73 6.84
CA THR A 221 8.56 14.50 6.15
C THR A 221 8.88 14.68 4.67
N VAL A 222 10.12 15.10 4.37
CA VAL A 222 10.58 15.32 2.99
C VAL A 222 10.64 14.00 2.24
N ALA A 223 11.14 12.92 2.85
CA ALA A 223 11.11 11.58 2.26
C ALA A 223 9.69 11.15 1.91
N THR A 224 8.73 11.37 2.82
CA THR A 224 7.32 11.04 2.59
C THR A 224 6.73 11.88 1.46
N ALA A 225 7.02 13.18 1.41
CA ALA A 225 6.55 14.05 0.33
C ALA A 225 7.12 13.65 -1.04
N CYS A 226 8.42 13.35 -1.11
CA CYS A 226 9.07 12.84 -2.32
C CYS A 226 8.45 11.50 -2.76
N PHE A 227 8.21 10.59 -1.81
CA PHE A 227 7.56 9.32 -2.11
C PHE A 227 6.11 9.50 -2.59
N ALA A 228 5.34 10.39 -1.94
CA ALA A 228 3.97 10.70 -2.34
C ALA A 228 3.91 11.30 -3.76
N LEU A 229 4.85 12.18 -4.12
CA LEU A 229 4.96 12.72 -5.47
C LEU A 229 5.35 11.64 -6.50
N LEU A 230 6.23 10.71 -6.12
CA LEU A 230 6.64 9.60 -6.97
C LEU A 230 5.47 8.67 -7.32
N VAL A 231 4.54 8.44 -6.38
CA VAL A 231 3.38 7.54 -6.57
C VAL A 231 2.10 8.26 -6.98
N ALA A 232 2.12 9.58 -7.12
CA ALA A 232 0.91 10.37 -7.41
C ALA A 232 0.33 10.10 -8.80
N ASP A 233 1.18 9.76 -9.76
CA ASP A 233 0.78 9.41 -11.13
C ASP A 233 1.20 7.96 -11.44
N PRO A 234 0.25 7.03 -11.60
CA PRO A 234 0.52 5.63 -11.91
C PRO A 234 1.34 5.45 -13.19
N ASN A 235 1.10 6.26 -14.22
CA ASN A 235 1.82 6.14 -15.49
C ASN A 235 3.28 6.57 -15.32
N SER A 236 3.50 7.72 -14.68
CA SER A 236 4.85 8.20 -14.35
C SER A 236 5.59 7.23 -13.44
N LEU A 237 4.91 6.62 -12.47
CA LEU A 237 5.48 5.61 -11.58
C LEU A 237 5.92 4.37 -12.36
N ASN A 238 5.04 3.81 -13.18
CA ASN A 238 5.34 2.62 -13.99
C ASN A 238 6.52 2.88 -14.93
N GLN A 239 6.52 4.02 -15.64
CA GLN A 239 7.64 4.43 -16.48
C GLN A 239 8.94 4.56 -15.68
N THR A 240 8.89 5.26 -14.54
CA THR A 240 10.04 5.51 -13.67
C THR A 240 10.66 4.21 -13.14
N VAL A 241 9.82 3.27 -12.70
CA VAL A 241 10.26 1.97 -12.19
C VAL A 241 10.86 1.12 -13.30
N PHE A 242 10.26 1.15 -14.50
CA PHE A 242 10.72 0.36 -15.64
C PHE A 242 12.02 0.89 -16.24
N LEU A 243 12.16 2.21 -16.39
CA LEU A 243 13.35 2.87 -16.95
C LEU A 243 14.47 3.06 -15.90
N GLY A 244 14.12 3.15 -14.61
CA GLY A 244 15.08 3.37 -13.52
C GLY A 244 15.79 4.72 -13.57
N ASP A 245 15.25 5.70 -14.30
CA ASP A 245 15.89 6.96 -14.66
C ASP A 245 15.59 8.12 -13.68
N SER A 246 14.61 7.96 -12.78
CA SER A 246 14.21 9.04 -11.87
C SER A 246 15.19 9.26 -10.71
N PRO A 247 15.62 10.51 -10.46
CA PRO A 247 16.38 10.86 -9.25
C PRO A 247 15.63 10.54 -7.94
N MET A 248 14.30 10.53 -7.97
CA MET A 248 13.48 10.29 -6.77
C MET A 248 13.63 8.86 -6.24
N LEU A 249 13.85 7.88 -7.12
CA LEU A 249 14.14 6.50 -6.73
C LEU A 249 15.41 6.37 -5.89
N LYS A 250 16.37 7.28 -6.06
CA LYS A 250 17.62 7.34 -5.26
C LYS A 250 17.47 8.25 -4.05
N LEU A 251 16.75 9.37 -4.20
CA LEU A 251 16.61 10.37 -3.15
C LEU A 251 15.84 9.83 -1.94
N VAL A 252 14.72 9.12 -2.15
CA VAL A 252 13.89 8.61 -1.04
C VAL A 252 14.69 7.68 -0.11
N PRO A 253 15.39 6.63 -0.61
CA PRO A 253 16.23 5.80 0.24
C PRO A 253 17.35 6.55 0.96
N VAL A 254 17.96 7.54 0.32
CA VAL A 254 19.01 8.37 0.96
C VAL A 254 18.45 9.17 2.12
N LEU A 255 17.27 9.81 1.96
CA LEU A 255 16.62 10.56 3.03
C LEU A 255 16.20 9.65 4.20
N VAL A 256 15.66 8.47 3.90
CA VAL A 256 15.27 7.49 4.93
C VAL A 256 16.50 6.96 5.68
N LYS A 257 17.61 6.67 4.99
CA LYS A 257 18.88 6.28 5.63
C LYS A 257 19.48 7.38 6.50
N ALA A 258 19.43 8.62 6.04
CA ALA A 258 19.85 9.76 6.85
C ALA A 258 18.97 9.89 8.11
N ALA A 259 17.65 9.72 7.97
CA ALA A 259 16.72 9.74 9.09
C ALA A 259 16.96 8.59 10.07
N LEU A 260 17.35 7.41 9.59
CA LEU A 260 17.73 6.28 10.43
C LEU A 260 18.93 6.62 11.32
N ALA A 261 19.98 7.21 10.74
CA ALA A 261 21.16 7.64 11.50
C ALA A 261 20.81 8.71 12.55
N THR A 262 20.00 9.71 12.19
CA THR A 262 19.60 10.75 13.15
C THR A 262 18.66 10.21 14.23
N THR A 263 17.80 9.24 13.91
CA THR A 263 16.91 8.59 14.88
C THR A 263 17.71 7.82 15.95
N ALA A 264 18.79 7.14 15.56
CA ALA A 264 19.68 6.49 16.52
C ALA A 264 20.25 7.50 17.53
N ALA A 265 20.70 8.67 17.05
CA ALA A 265 21.18 9.75 17.91
C ALA A 265 20.06 10.34 18.80
N VAL A 266 18.84 10.48 18.28
CA VAL A 266 17.66 10.93 19.05
C VAL A 266 17.33 9.96 20.18
N LEU A 267 17.41 8.65 19.97
CA LEU A 267 17.18 7.65 21.03
C LEU A 267 18.20 7.78 22.17
N VAL A 268 19.48 7.93 21.83
CA VAL A 268 20.54 8.17 22.82
C VAL A 268 20.27 9.48 23.58
N CYS A 269 19.92 10.56 22.88
CA CYS A 269 19.56 11.82 23.50
C CYS A 269 18.32 11.71 24.40
N ALA A 270 17.34 10.87 24.08
CA ALA A 270 16.16 10.65 24.91
C ALA A 270 16.55 10.04 26.27
N VAL A 271 17.41 9.01 26.26
CA VAL A 271 17.94 8.39 27.48
C VAL A 271 18.72 9.40 28.31
N ILE A 272 19.63 10.16 27.68
CA ILE A 272 20.43 11.17 28.38
C ILE A 272 19.54 12.29 28.94
N ALA A 273 18.49 12.71 28.23
CA ALA A 273 17.57 13.74 28.68
C ALA A 273 16.83 13.34 29.97
N TRP A 274 16.47 12.06 30.11
CA TRP A 274 15.90 11.51 31.34
C TRP A 274 16.92 11.46 32.48
N TRP A 275 18.14 11.00 32.19
CA TRP A 275 19.19 10.87 33.20
C TRP A 275 19.71 12.23 33.71
N ARG A 276 20.06 13.14 32.80
CA ARG A 276 20.58 14.49 33.11
C ARG A 276 19.50 15.53 33.38
N ARG A 277 18.23 15.13 33.34
CA ARG A 277 17.08 15.97 33.68
C ARG A 277 16.98 17.28 32.89
N TRP A 278 17.32 17.26 31.59
CA TRP A 278 17.48 18.47 30.75
C TRP A 278 16.25 19.36 30.62
N TRP A 279 15.04 18.82 30.74
CA TRP A 279 13.78 19.57 30.64
C TRP A 279 12.79 19.19 31.73
N GLY A 280 11.67 19.90 31.84
CA GLY A 280 10.53 19.43 32.65
C GLY A 280 9.98 18.08 32.15
N TRP A 281 9.19 17.41 32.99
CA TRP A 281 8.65 16.07 32.70
C TRP A 281 7.88 16.02 31.38
N ALA A 282 7.03 17.01 31.09
CA ALA A 282 6.23 17.07 29.86
C ALA A 282 7.10 17.12 28.59
N ALA A 283 8.18 17.89 28.61
CA ALA A 283 9.10 18.00 27.47
C ALA A 283 9.91 16.72 27.24
N ARG A 284 10.24 15.96 28.29
CA ARG A 284 10.90 14.66 28.16
C ARG A 284 9.96 13.59 27.61
N ILE A 285 8.70 13.58 28.05
CA ILE A 285 7.67 12.71 27.50
C ILE A 285 7.46 13.02 26.02
N HIS A 286 7.30 14.30 25.66
CA HIS A 286 7.18 14.71 24.26
C HIS A 286 8.38 14.28 23.40
N TYR A 287 9.61 14.49 23.88
CA TYR A 287 10.81 14.06 23.16
C TYR A 287 10.87 12.53 23.00
N SER A 288 10.46 11.78 24.02
CA SER A 288 10.37 10.31 23.95
C SER A 288 9.30 9.85 22.96
N ALA A 289 8.17 10.56 22.88
CA ALA A 289 7.12 10.30 21.89
C ALA A 289 7.61 10.56 20.46
N VAL A 290 8.39 11.63 20.24
CA VAL A 290 9.04 11.90 18.94
C VAL A 290 10.02 10.80 18.57
N ALA A 291 10.83 10.34 19.52
CA ALA A 291 11.77 9.24 19.30
C ALA A 291 11.03 7.94 18.93
N LEU A 292 9.96 7.60 19.66
CA LEU A 292 9.12 6.44 19.38
C LEU A 292 8.45 6.54 18.01
N ALA A 293 7.89 7.70 17.65
CA ALA A 293 7.28 7.94 16.34
C ALA A 293 8.29 7.74 15.20
N ALA A 294 9.51 8.26 15.34
CA ALA A 294 10.57 8.07 14.34
C ALA A 294 10.93 6.59 14.17
N VAL A 295 11.06 5.84 15.27
CA VAL A 295 11.32 4.39 15.22
C VAL A 295 10.18 3.64 14.55
N LEU A 296 8.93 3.87 14.95
CA LEU A 296 7.77 3.19 14.36
C LEU A 296 7.68 3.47 12.86
N PHE A 297 7.88 4.72 12.44
CA PHE A 297 7.91 5.08 11.02
C PHE A 297 9.00 4.30 10.27
N LEU A 298 10.22 4.28 10.81
CA LEU A 298 11.37 3.62 10.17
C LEU A 298 11.23 2.10 10.13
N VAL A 299 10.65 1.48 11.16
CA VAL A 299 10.37 0.03 11.19
C VAL A 299 9.41 -0.34 10.07
N VAL A 300 8.32 0.43 9.91
CA VAL A 300 7.36 0.20 8.82
C VAL A 300 8.03 0.47 7.47
N ALA A 301 8.75 1.60 7.31
CA ALA A 301 9.46 1.93 6.08
C ALA A 301 10.48 0.86 5.67
N GLY A 302 11.19 0.27 6.64
CA GLY A 302 12.11 -0.85 6.43
C GLY A 302 11.40 -2.11 5.94
N ASN A 303 10.24 -2.46 6.49
CA ASN A 303 9.45 -3.61 6.02
C ASN A 303 9.05 -3.50 4.53
N TYR A 304 8.85 -2.28 4.05
CA TYR A 304 8.54 -1.98 2.64
C TYR A 304 9.77 -1.61 1.79
N HIS A 305 10.99 -1.88 2.29
CA HIS A 305 12.25 -1.66 1.55
C HIS A 305 12.48 -0.20 1.11
N LEU A 306 11.92 0.77 1.83
CA LEU A 306 12.15 2.19 1.56
C LEU A 306 13.53 2.69 2.01
N VAL A 307 14.29 1.87 2.75
CA VAL A 307 15.65 2.17 3.25
C VAL A 307 16.72 1.86 2.18
N GLY A 308 16.35 1.09 1.14
CA GLY A 308 17.27 0.57 0.12
C GLY A 308 18.01 -0.68 0.54
#